data_AF-A0A3T0VG55-F1
#
_entry.id   AF-A0A3T0VG55-F1
#
_cell.length_a   1.000
_cell.length_b   1.000
_cell.length_c   1.000
_cell.angle_alpha   90.00
_cell.angle_beta   90.00
_cell.angle_gamma   90.00
#
_symmetry.space_group_name_H-M   'P 1'
#
loop_
_entity.id
_entity.type
_entity.pdbx_description
1 polymer ?
#
loop_
_entity_poly.entity_id
_entity_poly.type
_entity_poly.pdbx_seq_one_letter_code
_entity_poly.pdbx_strand_id
1 'polypeptide(L)' 'MSWVEQAAPIVHEVIRRVGRSDLKALRREFRKAYPFGRRTNAPYKAWLSEIRRQLGHPLNLPKCDPEDPQMEFEF' A
#
# COMPACT_ATOMS: atom_id res chain seq x y z
N MET A 1 20.06 -1.44 -0.86
CA MET A 1 18.73 -0.81 -0.70
C MET A 1 17.83 -1.31 -1.81
N SER A 2 16.72 -1.96 -1.45
CA SER A 2 15.73 -2.46 -2.40
C SER A 2 14.77 -1.34 -2.80
N TRP A 3 14.32 -1.35 -4.06
CA TRP A 3 13.29 -0.43 -4.57
C TRP A 3 12.00 -0.47 -3.72
N VAL A 4 11.71 -1.62 -3.10
CA VAL A 4 10.56 -1.82 -2.21
C VAL A 4 10.71 -1.05 -0.90
N GLU A 5 11.91 -1.03 -0.30
CA GLU A 5 12.17 -0.32 0.96
C GLU A 5 12.06 1.19 0.80
N GLN A 6 12.46 1.71 -0.36
CA GLN A 6 12.28 3.12 -0.71
C GLN A 6 10.83 3.47 -1.06
N ALA A 7 10.08 2.52 -1.63
CA ALA A 7 8.67 2.71 -1.98
C ALA A 7 7.74 2.68 -0.75
N ALA A 8 8.02 1.79 0.20
CA ALA A 8 7.15 1.51 1.34
C ALA A 8 6.71 2.74 2.15
N PRO A 9 7.62 3.64 2.60
CA PRO A 9 7.20 4.81 3.40
C PRO A 9 6.35 5.80 2.58
N ILE A 10 6.66 5.96 1.29
CA ILE A 10 5.94 6.89 0.39
C ILE A 10 4.53 6.36 0.13
N VAL A 11 4.42 5.06 -0.15
CA VAL A 11 3.11 4.43 -0.38
C VAL A 11 2.25 4.53 0.87
N HIS A 12 2.83 4.31 2.05
CA HIS A 12 2.14 4.38 3.33
C HIS A 12 1.62 5.79 3.63
N GLU A 13 2.44 6.81 3.39
CA GLU A 13 2.06 8.21 3.60
C GLU A 13 0.92 8.64 2.66
N VAL A 14 0.99 8.25 1.38
CA VAL A 14 -0.07 8.55 0.41
C VAL A 14 -1.39 7.87 0.79
N ILE A 15 -1.35 6.62 1.24
CA ILE A 15 -2.54 5.91 1.72
C ILE A 15 -3.14 6.59 2.95
N ARG A 16 -2.30 7.00 3.91
CA ARG A 16 -2.74 7.70 5.12
C ARG A 16 -3.36 9.07 4.81
N ARG A 17 -2.84 9.77 3.81
CA ARG A 17 -3.27 11.14 3.45
C ARG A 17 -4.53 11.15 2.59
N VAL A 18 -4.66 10.23 1.63
CA VAL A 18 -5.79 10.17 0.68
C VAL A 18 -6.92 9.28 1.22
N GLY A 19 -6.59 8.26 2.00
CA GLY A 19 -7.54 7.21 2.39
C GLY A 19 -7.73 6.16 1.30
N ARG A 20 -8.28 5.00 1.68
CA ARG A 20 -8.52 3.85 0.79
C ARG A 20 -9.82 3.96 -0.03
N SER A 21 -10.67 4.95 0.27
CA SER A 21 -11.99 5.14 -0.33
C SER A 21 -11.93 5.62 -1.78
N ASP A 22 -10.92 6.43 -2.13
CA ASP A 22 -10.81 7.07 -3.44
C ASP A 22 -9.64 6.53 -4.28
N LEU A 23 -9.83 5.36 -4.88
CA LEU A 23 -8.83 4.70 -5.74
C LEU A 23 -8.33 5.56 -6.91
N LYS A 24 -9.17 6.49 -7.40
CA LYS A 24 -8.81 7.39 -8.51
C LYS A 24 -7.88 8.50 -8.04
N ALA A 25 -8.19 9.12 -6.90
CA ALA A 25 -7.32 10.12 -6.27
C ALA A 25 -5.99 9.47 -5.83
N LEU A 26 -6.08 8.28 -5.24
CA LEU A 26 -4.93 7.52 -4.76
C LEU A 26 -3.94 7.18 -5.88
N ARG A 27 -4.44 6.70 -7.04
CA ARG A 27 -3.59 6.47 -8.22
C ARG A 27 -2.91 7.74 -8.74
N ARG A 28 -3.60 8.89 -8.67
CA ARG A 28 -3.01 10.18 -9.08
C ARG A 28 -1.88 10.58 -8.14
N GLU A 29 -2.08 10.45 -6.84
CA GLU A 29 -1.07 10.81 -5.84
C GLU A 29 0.13 9.83 -5.87
N PHE A 30 -0.09 8.52 -6.04
CA PHE A 30 1.03 7.59 -6.27
C PHE A 30 1.85 7.90 -7.51
N ARG A 31 1.20 8.38 -8.59
CA ARG A 31 1.91 8.78 -9.81
C ARG A 31 2.74 10.04 -9.60
N LYS A 32 2.28 10.98 -8.76
CA LYS A 32 3.03 12.19 -8.39
C LYS A 32 4.19 11.87 -7.43
N ALA A 33 3.95 10.98 -6.48
CA ALA A 33 4.92 10.64 -5.43
C ALA A 33 5.99 9.63 -5.89
N TYR A 34 5.98 9.21 -7.16
CA TYR A 34 6.91 8.21 -7.69
C TYR A 34 8.37 8.73 -7.73
N PRO A 35 9.30 8.15 -6.95
CA PRO A 35 10.65 8.69 -6.80
C PRO A 35 11.66 8.16 -7.85
N PHE A 36 11.33 7.07 -8.56
CA PHE A 36 12.33 6.32 -9.34
C PHE A 36 12.50 6.79 -10.80
N GLY A 37 11.90 7.92 -11.16
CA GLY A 37 12.13 8.59 -12.44
C GLY A 37 11.68 7.76 -13.66
N ARG A 38 12.62 7.11 -14.36
CA ARG A 38 12.30 6.27 -15.51
C ARG A 38 11.43 5.09 -15.07
N ARG A 39 10.34 4.87 -15.79
CA ARG A 39 9.48 3.68 -15.67
C ARG A 39 10.18 2.46 -16.27
N THR A 40 11.35 2.13 -15.72
CA THR A 40 12.05 0.89 -16.05
C THR A 40 11.25 -0.25 -15.40
N ASN A 41 11.10 -1.38 -16.10
CA ASN A 41 10.20 -2.45 -15.68
C ASN A 41 10.45 -2.95 -14.25
N ALA A 42 11.70 -2.95 -13.76
CA ALA A 42 12.05 -3.42 -12.42
C ALA A 42 11.51 -2.53 -11.27
N PRO A 43 11.86 -1.22 -11.17
CA PRO A 43 11.37 -0.35 -10.10
C PRO A 43 9.85 -0.12 -10.19
N TYR A 44 9.29 -0.09 -11.39
CA TYR A 44 7.84 0.07 -11.58
C TYR A 44 7.04 -1.15 -11.07
N LYS A 45 7.52 -2.37 -11.34
CA LYS A 45 6.92 -3.60 -10.81
C LYS A 45 7.00 -3.66 -9.29
N ALA A 46 8.14 -3.30 -8.70
CA ALA A 46 8.32 -3.25 -7.25
C ALA A 46 7.32 -2.26 -6.59
N TRP A 47 7.16 -1.08 -7.17
CA TRP A 47 6.20 -0.06 -6.72
C TRP A 47 4.76 -0.54 -6.78
N LEU A 48 4.35 -1.19 -7.88
CA LEU A 48 3.00 -1.76 -8.01
C LEU A 48 2.74 -2.89 -7.02
N SER A 49 3.73 -3.76 -6.80
CA SER A 49 3.64 -4.83 -5.81
C SER A 49 3.48 -4.27 -4.39
N GLU A 50 4.19 -3.20 -4.04
CA GLU A 50 4.08 -2.58 -2.72
C GLU A 50 2.74 -1.87 -2.52
N ILE A 51 2.25 -1.13 -3.53
CA ILE A 51 0.90 -0.56 -3.50
C ILE A 51 -0.13 -1.68 -3.26
N ARG A 52 -0.04 -2.79 -4.00
CA ARG A 52 -0.98 -3.90 -3.86
C ARG A 52 -0.88 -4.60 -2.50
N ARG A 53 0.33 -4.68 -1.92
CA ARG A 53 0.58 -5.19 -0.57
C ARG A 53 -0.03 -4.29 0.51
N GLN A 54 0.21 -2.97 0.45
CA GLN A 54 -0.27 -2.03 1.47
C GLN A 54 -1.76 -1.67 1.37
N LEU A 55 -2.33 -1.74 0.16
CA LEU A 55 -3.78 -1.62 -0.01
C LEU A 55 -4.52 -2.84 0.53
N GLY A 56 -3.81 -3.95 0.76
CA GLY A 56 -4.38 -5.13 1.41
C GLY A 56 -5.36 -5.91 0.53
N HIS A 57 -5.14 -6.02 -0.78
CA HIS A 57 -5.93 -6.94 -1.61
C HIS A 57 -5.21 -8.27 -1.86
N PRO A 58 -5.51 -9.29 -1.06
CA PRO A 58 -6.06 -10.53 -1.55
C PRO A 58 -7.57 -10.39 -1.76
N LEU A 59 -8.11 -10.89 -2.87
CA LEU A 59 -9.56 -11.06 -3.08
C LEU A 59 -10.22 -11.99 -2.03
N ASN A 60 -9.43 -12.61 -1.15
CA ASN A 60 -9.85 -13.39 0.00
C ASN A 60 -8.90 -13.11 1.16
N LEU A 61 -9.14 -12.08 1.96
CA LEU A 61 -8.92 -12.21 3.40
C LEU A 61 -10.30 -12.05 4.05
N PRO A 62 -10.71 -12.95 4.95
CA PRO A 62 -11.91 -12.73 5.75
C PRO A 62 -11.76 -11.40 6.48
N LYS A 63 -12.81 -10.59 6.42
CA LYS A 63 -12.88 -9.25 7.00
C LYS A 63 -12.36 -9.28 8.43
N CYS A 64 -11.29 -8.54 8.70
CA CYS A 64 -11.04 -8.07 10.06
C CYS A 64 -11.86 -6.79 10.18
N ASP A 65 -13.14 -6.98 10.52
CA ASP A 65 -14.02 -5.90 10.95
C ASP A 65 -13.44 -5.32 12.25
N PRO A 66 -13.27 -3.99 12.36
CA PRO A 66 -12.69 -3.34 13.54
C PRO A 66 -13.63 -3.30 14.76
N GLU A 67 -14.69 -4.11 14.78
CA GLU A 67 -15.68 -4.20 15.87
C GLU A 67 -15.67 -5.57 16.56
N ASP A 68 -14.60 -6.37 16.46
CA ASP A 68 -14.50 -7.68 17.10
C ASP A 68 -13.67 -7.60 18.41
N PRO A 69 -14.29 -7.65 19.60
CA PRO A 69 -13.61 -7.53 20.88
C PRO A 69 -13.10 -8.89 21.35
N GLN A 70 -12.04 -9.42 20.76
CA GLN A 70 -11.44 -10.66 21.27
C GLN A 70 -9.96 -10.79 20.90
N MET A 71 -9.11 -10.30 21.80
CA MET A 71 -7.73 -10.76 21.89
C MET A 71 -7.46 -11.15 23.34
N GLU A 72 -7.99 -12.30 23.73
CA GLU A 72 -7.58 -13.00 24.95
C GLU A 72 -6.23 -13.66 24.65
N PHE A 73 -5.16 -13.02 25.14
CA PHE A 73 -3.83 -13.62 25.20
C PHE A 73 -3.80 -14.53 26.43
N GLU A 74 -3.81 -15.84 26.22
CA GLU A 74 -3.51 -16.82 27.27
C GLU A 74 -2.07 -17.34 27.07
N PHE A 75 -1.31 -17.36 28.16
CA PHE A 75 0.15 -17.60 28.24
C PHE A 75 0.46 -19.08 28.52
#